data_AF-A0A9E3P0H6-F1
#
_entry.id   AF-A0A9E3P0H6-F1
#
_cell.length_a   1.000
_cell.length_b   1.000
_cell.length_c   1.000
_cell.angle_alpha   90.00
_cell.angle_beta   90.00
_cell.angle_gamma   90.00
#
_symmetry.space_group_name_H-M   'P 1'
#
loop_
_entity.id
_entity.type
_entity.pdbx_description
1 polymer ?
#
loop_
_entity_poly.entity_id
_entity_poly.type
_entity_poly.pdbx_seq_one_letter_code
_entity_poly.pdbx_strand_id
1 'polypeptide(L)'
;MLDPMQLAPETVRPIARAEYDRMVSLGLFEDDERIELLYGVLVRMPPQDPAHSVVVQILTNRLVLALASRATVRAQLPFAASDDSEPEPDIAVVPNGARERRISSSKWRTRPSARIAC
;
A
#
# COMPACT_ATOMS: atom_id res chain seq x y z
N MET A 1 3.96 28.35 17.50
CA MET A 1 3.83 27.08 16.75
C MET A 1 5.11 26.31 16.98
N LEU A 2 5.03 25.09 17.48
CA LEU A 2 6.21 24.21 17.54
C LEU A 2 6.54 23.80 16.10
N ASP A 3 7.79 24.00 15.68
CA ASP A 3 8.28 23.46 14.43
C ASP A 3 8.53 21.95 14.63
N PRO A 4 7.81 21.05 13.91
CA PRO A 4 8.04 19.61 14.02
C PRO A 4 9.47 19.21 13.69
N MET A 5 10.17 20.00 12.86
CA MET A 5 11.59 19.77 12.54
C MET A 5 12.55 20.07 13.70
N GLN A 6 12.06 20.76 14.75
CA GLN A 6 12.82 21.06 15.97
C GLN A 6 12.51 20.06 17.10
N LEU A 7 11.56 19.15 16.92
CA LEU A 7 11.40 18.00 17.78
C LEU A 7 12.51 17.01 17.42
N ALA A 8 13.55 16.95 18.23
CA ALA A 8 14.46 15.81 18.27
C ALA A 8 13.93 14.86 19.36
N PRO A 9 12.96 13.99 19.06
CA PRO A 9 12.44 13.09 20.07
C PRO A 9 13.58 12.20 20.57
N GLU A 10 13.76 12.13 21.89
CA GLU A 10 14.67 11.16 22.50
C GLU A 10 14.30 9.72 22.09
N THR A 11 13.01 9.50 21.76
CA THR A 11 12.47 8.26 21.18
C THR A 11 11.24 8.56 20.31
N VAL A 12 11.24 8.10 19.05
CA VAL A 12 10.05 8.06 18.19
C VAL A 12 9.30 6.77 18.49
N ARG A 13 8.01 6.85 18.86
CA ARG A 13 7.16 5.66 18.96
C ARG A 13 6.66 5.29 17.55
N PRO A 14 6.98 4.09 17.03
CA PRO A 14 6.48 3.63 15.74
C PRO A 14 4.98 3.36 15.78
N ILE A 15 4.29 3.60 14.67
CA ILE A 15 2.90 3.22 14.46
C ILE A 15 2.83 1.72 14.18
N ALA A 16 2.04 0.98 14.96
CA ALA A 16 1.78 -0.42 14.66
C ALA A 16 0.80 -0.53 13.48
N ARG A 17 0.94 -1.57 12.67
CA ARG A 17 0.03 -1.89 11.55
C ARG A 17 -1.42 -2.01 12.00
N ALA A 18 -1.67 -2.58 13.17
CA ALA A 18 -3.02 -2.65 13.74
C ALA A 18 -3.62 -1.26 14.07
N GLU A 19 -2.79 -0.26 14.36
CA GLU A 19 -3.24 1.12 14.55
C GLU A 19 -3.51 1.79 13.21
N TYR A 20 -2.60 1.60 12.25
CA TYR A 20 -2.77 2.05 10.88
C TYR A 20 -4.05 1.49 10.23
N ASP A 21 -4.33 0.19 10.38
CA ASP A 21 -5.55 -0.46 9.91
C ASP A 21 -6.81 0.23 10.46
N ARG A 22 -6.77 0.64 11.74
CA ARG A 22 -7.87 1.41 12.35
C ARG A 22 -7.99 2.80 11.74
N MET A 23 -6.88 3.51 11.54
CA MET A 23 -6.87 4.84 10.91
C MET A 23 -7.48 4.78 9.50
N VAL A 24 -7.09 3.79 8.70
CA VAL A 24 -7.69 3.52 7.38
C VAL A 24 -9.19 3.24 7.50
N SER A 25 -9.61 2.36 8.42
CA SER A 25 -11.02 2.00 8.59
C SER A 25 -11.92 3.16 9.03
N LEU A 26 -11.33 4.16 9.73
CA LEU A 26 -12.00 5.37 10.17
C LEU A 26 -12.01 6.47 9.08
N GLY A 27 -11.32 6.27 7.96
CA GLY A 27 -11.21 7.26 6.88
C GLY A 27 -10.44 8.51 7.30
N LEU A 28 -9.33 8.34 8.03
CA LEU A 28 -8.51 9.47 8.50
C LEU A 28 -7.63 10.09 7.41
N PHE A 29 -7.46 9.42 6.27
CA PHE A 29 -6.67 9.89 5.13
C PHE A 29 -7.61 10.32 4.00
N GLU A 30 -7.18 11.28 3.19
CA GLU A 30 -7.97 11.70 2.01
C GLU A 30 -8.03 10.58 0.97
N ASP A 31 -9.10 10.54 0.17
CA ASP A 31 -9.35 9.44 -0.79
C ASP A 31 -8.24 9.31 -1.85
N ASP A 32 -7.51 10.38 -2.15
CA ASP A 32 -6.37 10.44 -3.07
C ASP A 32 -5.00 10.41 -2.36
N GLU A 33 -4.99 10.40 -1.03
CA GLU A 33 -3.78 10.39 -0.24
C GLU A 33 -3.18 8.99 -0.14
N ARG A 34 -2.45 8.56 -1.18
CA ARG A 34 -1.77 7.25 -1.17
C ARG A 34 -0.68 7.20 -0.09
N ILE A 35 -0.98 6.55 1.03
CA ILE A 35 -0.05 6.33 2.15
C ILE A 35 0.29 4.85 2.31
N GLU A 36 1.55 4.60 2.63
CA GLU A 36 2.08 3.32 3.11
C GLU A 36 2.58 3.44 4.54
N LEU A 37 2.55 2.32 5.28
CA LEU A 37 3.24 2.22 6.57
C LEU A 37 4.58 1.52 6.35
N LEU A 38 5.68 2.22 6.58
CA LEU A 38 7.03 1.67 6.46
C LEU A 38 7.76 1.79 7.80
N TYR A 39 8.01 0.66 8.46
CA TYR A 39 8.76 0.59 9.73
C TYR A 39 8.25 1.57 10.80
N GLY A 40 6.92 1.63 10.95
CA GLY A 40 6.24 2.50 11.91
C GLY A 40 6.07 3.94 11.47
N VAL A 41 6.40 4.29 10.22
CA VAL A 41 6.31 5.64 9.66
C VAL A 41 5.29 5.66 8.53
N LEU A 42 4.39 6.65 8.54
CA LEU A 42 3.46 6.90 7.43
C LEU A 42 4.21 7.65 6.33
N VAL A 43 4.26 7.06 5.14
CA VAL A 43 4.97 7.60 3.98
C VAL A 43 3.97 7.82 2.86
N ARG A 44 3.92 9.05 2.32
CA ARG A 44 3.14 9.35 1.12
C ARG A 44 3.85 8.78 -0.10
N MET A 45 3.11 8.03 -0.91
CA MET A 45 3.58 7.61 -2.21
C MET A 45 3.46 8.75 -3.23
N PRO A 46 4.49 8.96 -4.07
CA PRO A 46 4.36 9.82 -5.21
C PRO A 46 3.34 9.25 -6.22
N PRO A 47 2.71 10.10 -7.03
CA PRO A 47 1.88 9.63 -8.14
C PRO A 47 2.73 8.80 -9.11
N GLN A 48 2.15 7.72 -9.63
CA GLN A 48 2.82 6.90 -10.63
C GLN A 48 2.78 7.57 -12.00
N ASP A 49 3.93 7.54 -12.69
CA ASP A 49 4.00 8.01 -14.06
C ASP A 49 3.52 6.91 -15.06
N PRO A 50 3.14 7.29 -16.29
CA PRO A 50 2.68 6.34 -17.30
C PRO A 50 3.72 5.30 -17.71
N ALA A 51 5.01 5.64 -17.74
CA ALA A 51 6.08 4.70 -18.10
C ALA A 51 6.25 3.63 -17.02
N HIS A 52 6.19 4.02 -15.75
CA HIS A 52 6.16 3.10 -14.62
C HIS A 52 5.02 2.09 -14.73
N SER A 53 3.80 2.59 -15.03
CA SER A 53 2.62 1.73 -15.17
C SER A 53 2.77 0.69 -16.28
N VAL A 54 3.36 1.06 -17.42
CA VAL A 54 3.64 0.14 -18.53
C VAL A 54 4.65 -0.94 -18.10
N VAL A 55 5.71 -0.57 -17.40
CA VAL A 55 6.71 -1.52 -16.90
C VAL A 55 6.09 -2.52 -15.93
N VAL A 56 5.31 -2.06 -14.96
CA VAL A 56 4.60 -2.92 -13.99
C VAL A 56 3.69 -3.90 -14.71
N GLN A 57 2.93 -3.45 -15.72
CA GLN A 57 2.04 -4.30 -16.49
C GLN A 57 2.79 -5.39 -17.27
N ILE A 58 3.88 -5.02 -17.97
CA ILE A 58 4.69 -5.97 -18.75
C ILE A 58 5.29 -7.04 -17.82
N LEU A 59 5.91 -6.61 -16.73
CA LEU A 59 6.54 -7.52 -15.78
C LEU A 59 5.53 -8.45 -15.12
N THR A 60 4.38 -7.93 -14.71
CA THR A 60 3.29 -8.72 -14.12
C THR A 60 2.85 -9.83 -15.07
N ASN A 61 2.57 -9.50 -16.34
CA ASN A 61 2.16 -10.48 -17.34
C ASN A 61 3.21 -11.58 -17.55
N ARG A 62 4.49 -11.20 -17.63
CA ARG A 62 5.59 -12.16 -17.82
C ARG A 62 5.76 -13.08 -16.61
N LEU A 63 5.70 -12.53 -15.41
CA LEU A 63 5.87 -13.29 -14.16
C LEU A 63 4.70 -14.23 -13.92
N VAL A 64 3.46 -13.80 -14.19
CA VAL A 64 2.26 -14.66 -14.07
C VAL A 64 2.42 -15.92 -14.94
N LEU A 65 2.83 -15.74 -16.20
CA LEU A 65 3.03 -16.87 -17.11
C LEU A 65 4.20 -17.76 -16.68
N ALA A 66 5.31 -17.18 -16.24
CA ALA A 66 6.50 -17.93 -15.83
C ALA A 66 6.30 -18.71 -14.51
N LEU A 67 5.42 -18.23 -13.62
CA LEU A 67 5.27 -18.73 -12.25
C LEU A 67 3.91 -19.37 -11.95
N ALA A 68 3.02 -19.51 -12.93
CA ALA A 68 1.61 -19.90 -12.75
C ALA A 68 1.37 -21.09 -11.79
N SER A 69 2.22 -22.12 -11.81
CA SER A 69 2.08 -23.31 -10.93
C SER A 69 2.91 -23.26 -9.65
N ARG A 70 3.79 -22.25 -9.50
CA ARG A 70 4.80 -22.17 -8.44
C ARG A 70 4.51 -21.06 -7.42
N ALA A 71 3.91 -19.96 -7.87
CA ALA A 71 3.66 -18.79 -7.04
C ALA A 71 2.50 -17.95 -7.58
N THR A 72 1.98 -17.09 -6.72
CA THR A 72 0.99 -16.07 -7.06
C THR A 72 1.71 -14.73 -7.23
N VAL A 73 1.48 -14.06 -8.35
CA VAL A 73 2.00 -12.70 -8.59
C VAL A 73 0.91 -11.70 -8.22
N ARG A 74 1.26 -10.71 -7.41
CA ARG A 74 0.41 -9.61 -6.95
C ARG A 74 1.05 -8.31 -7.40
N ALA A 75 0.28 -7.41 -7.99
CA ALA A 75 0.78 -6.11 -8.42
C ALA A 75 0.04 -5.01 -7.67
N GLN A 76 0.79 -4.08 -7.06
CA GLN A 76 0.24 -2.87 -6.42
C GLN A 76 -0.84 -3.18 -5.37
N LEU A 77 -0.57 -4.19 -4.55
CA LEU A 77 -1.47 -4.59 -3.46
C LEU A 77 -0.73 -4.46 -2.13
N PRO A 78 -1.44 -4.05 -1.04
CA PRO A 78 -0.86 -4.04 0.29
C PRO A 78 -0.26 -5.40 0.68
N PHE A 79 0.90 -5.34 1.31
CA PHE A 79 1.65 -6.50 1.78
C PHE A 79 2.01 -6.33 3.25
N ALA A 80 1.40 -7.13 4.14
CA ALA A 80 1.70 -7.08 5.56
C ALA A 80 3.08 -7.71 5.85
N ALA A 81 4.13 -6.89 5.72
CA ALA A 81 5.52 -7.31 5.86
C ALA A 81 5.89 -7.61 7.33
N SER A 82 5.35 -6.83 8.28
CA SER A 82 5.57 -6.97 9.72
C SER A 82 4.42 -6.36 10.52
N ASP A 83 4.53 -6.35 11.84
CA ASP A 83 3.54 -5.71 12.73
C ASP A 83 3.58 -4.17 12.70
N ASP A 84 4.55 -3.58 11.99
CA ASP A 84 4.78 -2.14 11.86
C ASP A 84 5.06 -1.73 10.40
N SER A 85 4.85 -2.62 9.42
CA SER A 85 5.13 -2.34 8.01
C SER A 85 4.11 -2.99 7.08
N GLU A 86 3.49 -2.17 6.24
CA GLU A 86 2.55 -2.55 5.18
C GLU A 86 2.83 -1.72 3.90
N PRO A 87 3.87 -2.07 3.13
CA PRO A 87 4.12 -1.49 1.81
C PRO A 87 3.09 -1.92 0.76
N GLU A 88 2.95 -1.14 -0.33
CA GLU A 88 2.26 -1.52 -1.58
C GLU A 88 3.30 -1.73 -2.69
N PRO A 89 4.00 -2.87 -2.74
CA PRO A 89 5.01 -3.11 -3.77
C PRO A 89 4.40 -3.12 -5.17
N ASP A 90 5.17 -2.64 -6.14
CA ASP A 90 4.80 -2.70 -7.55
C ASP A 90 4.48 -4.13 -7.99
N ILE A 91 5.32 -5.09 -7.59
CA ILE A 91 5.15 -6.52 -7.83
C ILE A 91 5.62 -7.32 -6.62
N ALA A 92 4.79 -8.22 -6.12
CA ALA A 92 5.10 -9.22 -5.12
C ALA A 92 4.86 -10.63 -5.67
N VAL A 93 5.80 -11.55 -5.41
CA VAL A 93 5.68 -12.97 -5.74
C VAL A 93 5.55 -13.73 -4.43
N VAL A 94 4.40 -14.37 -4.22
CA VAL A 94 4.08 -15.06 -2.97
C VAL A 94 3.79 -16.55 -3.19
N PRO A 95 4.07 -17.44 -2.22
CA PRO A 95 3.72 -18.85 -2.34
C PRO A 95 2.23 -19.06 -2.61
N ASN A 96 1.89 -20.08 -3.39
CA ASN A 96 0.50 -20.43 -3.64
C ASN A 96 -0.24 -20.76 -2.34
N GLY A 97 -1.44 -20.22 -2.17
CA GLY A 97 -2.25 -20.42 -0.97
C GLY A 97 -1.78 -19.63 0.26
N ALA A 98 -0.76 -18.76 0.12
CA ALA A 98 -0.44 -17.77 1.14
C ALA A 98 -1.67 -16.89 1.36
N ARG A 99 -2.39 -17.14 2.46
CA ARG A 99 -3.51 -16.30 2.87
C ARG A 99 -2.93 -15.02 3.46
N GLU A 100 -3.17 -13.91 2.78
CA GLU A 100 -3.07 -12.61 3.43
C GLU A 100 -4.00 -12.62 4.64
N ARG A 101 -3.53 -12.19 5.81
CA ARG A 101 -4.39 -11.99 6.97
C ARG A 101 -5.30 -10.82 6.65
N ARG A 102 -6.48 -11.13 6.10
CA ARG A 102 -7.65 -10.28 5.80
C ARG A 102 -7.37 -8.78 6.00
N ILE A 103 -6.85 -8.14 4.97
CA ILE A 103 -6.97 -6.69 4.78
C ILE A 103 -8.20 -6.51 3.89
N SER A 104 -9.15 -5.66 4.29
CA SER A 104 -10.25 -5.31 3.40
C SER A 104 -9.64 -4.66 2.17
N SER A 105 -9.82 -5.25 1.00
CA SER A 105 -9.33 -4.76 -0.31
C SER A 105 -10.00 -3.45 -0.75
N SER A 106 -10.51 -2.67 0.21
CA SER A 106 -11.31 -1.47 0.08
C SER A 106 -10.62 -0.23 0.68
N LYS A 107 -9.29 -0.27 0.86
CA LYS A 107 -8.49 0.86 1.38
C LYS A 107 -8.76 2.18 0.63
N TRP A 108 -9.12 2.11 -0.65
CA TRP A 108 -9.42 3.26 -1.51
C TRP A 108 -10.80 3.18 -2.18
N ARG A 109 -11.84 2.68 -1.47
CA ARG A 109 -13.20 2.72 -2.02
C ARG A 109 -13.69 4.16 -2.11
N THR A 110 -13.74 4.66 -3.34
CA THR A 110 -14.33 5.93 -3.75
C THR A 110 -15.69 6.19 -3.08
N ARG A 111 -15.85 7.36 -2.46
CA ARG A 111 -17.16 8.02 -2.46
C ARG A 111 -17.53 8.29 -3.93
N PRO A 112 -18.81 8.18 -4.34
CA PRO A 112 -19.18 8.38 -5.74
C PRO A 112 -18.90 9.84 -6.12
N SER A 113 -17.74 10.09 -6.73
CA SER A 113 -17.49 11.35 -7.42
C SER A 113 -18.36 11.37 -8.67
N ALA A 114 -19.07 12.48 -8.82
CA ALA A 114 -20.05 12.68 -9.85
C ALA A 114 -19.46 12.47 -11.25
N ARG A 115 -20.19 11.70 -12.06
CA ARG A 115 -20.33 11.77 -13.53
C ARG A 115 -19.06 12.08 -14.33
N ILE A 116 -18.52 11.04 -14.96
CA ILE A 116 -17.89 11.16 -16.28
C ILE A 116 -19.01 10.94 -17.31
N ALA A 117 -19.31 11.98 -18.10
CA ALA A 117 -20.06 11.86 -19.35
C ALA A 117 -19.05 11.58 -20.49
N CYS A 118 -19.52 10.85 -21.50
CA CYS A 118 -18.84 10.38 -22.71
C CYS A 118 -17.85 11.35 -23.37
#